data_AF-A0A241VL07-F1
#
_entry.id   AF-A0A241VL07-F1
#
_cell.length_a   1.000
_cell.length_b   1.000
_cell.length_c   1.000
_cell.angle_alpha   90.00
_cell.angle_beta   90.00
_cell.angle_gamma   90.00
#
_symmetry.space_group_name_H-M   'P 1'
#
loop_
_entity.id
_entity.type
_entity.pdbx_description
1 polymer ?
#
loop_
_entity_poly.entity_id
_entity_poly.type
_entity_poly.pdbx_seq_one_letter_code
_entity_poly.pdbx_strand_id
1 'polypeptide(L)'
;MLKENLASFPDAIWVQISDHRMQVLNREHDVVAQEDCPVSFMDLGSFARDFNIAERCFNQLMQGIDCKWYEFGQPMVFIQLINRSDQQVTALELQAIKEMALGNNAHLVNVYDKDGEALEPDTLKNDHSRFLKLLCLTLVFVVAVVLLSHGLEPS
;
A
#
# COMPACT_ATOMS: atom_id res chain seq x y z
N MET A 1 12.99 -11.15 5.66
CA MET A 1 13.41 -9.74 5.47
C MET A 1 13.66 -9.44 3.99
N LEU A 2 13.63 -8.17 3.56
CA LEU A 2 13.79 -7.75 2.14
C LEU A 2 15.04 -8.34 1.50
N LYS A 3 16.20 -8.24 2.16
CA LYS A 3 17.48 -8.73 1.66
C LYS A 3 17.47 -10.24 1.37
N GLU A 4 16.82 -11.02 2.22
CA GLU A 4 16.70 -12.47 2.04
C GLU A 4 15.79 -12.79 0.86
N ASN A 5 14.67 -12.07 0.73
CA ASN A 5 13.74 -12.25 -0.37
C ASN A 5 14.36 -11.87 -1.72
N LEU A 6 15.12 -10.77 -1.79
CA LEU A 6 15.87 -10.41 -2.99
C LEU A 6 16.91 -11.47 -3.38
N ALA A 7 17.50 -12.17 -2.40
CA ALA A 7 18.41 -13.28 -2.67
C ALA A 7 17.67 -14.55 -3.16
N SER A 8 16.48 -14.83 -2.61
CA SER A 8 15.66 -15.98 -2.99
C SER A 8 14.89 -15.80 -4.30
N PHE A 9 14.58 -14.56 -4.67
CA PHE A 9 13.82 -14.21 -5.87
C PHE A 9 14.67 -13.32 -6.78
N PRO A 10 15.64 -13.92 -7.48
CA PRO A 10 16.58 -13.20 -8.34
C PRO A 10 15.92 -12.30 -9.39
N ASP A 11 14.76 -12.70 -9.87
CA ASP A 11 14.04 -12.02 -10.95
C ASP A 11 12.96 -11.06 -10.42
N ALA A 12 12.90 -10.85 -9.09
CA ALA A 12 12.00 -9.87 -8.51
C ALA A 12 12.43 -8.45 -8.83
N ILE A 13 11.44 -7.60 -9.10
CA ILE A 13 11.63 -6.19 -9.38
C ILE A 13 11.64 -5.44 -8.06
N TRP A 14 12.78 -4.83 -7.75
CA TRP A 14 12.94 -4.05 -6.55
C TRP A 14 12.61 -2.59 -6.81
N VAL A 15 11.50 -2.13 -6.25
CA VAL A 15 11.06 -0.75 -6.31
C VAL A 15 11.31 -0.08 -4.96
N GLN A 16 11.95 1.08 -4.97
CA GLN A 16 12.04 1.97 -3.82
C GLN A 16 11.11 3.16 -4.01
N ILE A 17 10.32 3.46 -2.98
CA ILE A 17 9.49 4.65 -2.94
C ILE A 17 9.98 5.55 -1.81
N SER A 18 10.32 6.77 -2.20
CA SER A 18 10.72 7.87 -1.33
C SER A 18 9.71 9.01 -1.47
N ASP A 19 9.91 10.11 -0.75
CA ASP A 19 8.97 11.24 -0.67
C ASP A 19 8.28 11.60 -2.00
N HIS A 20 9.02 12.05 -3.02
CA HIS A 20 8.47 12.46 -4.32
C HIS A 20 8.97 11.59 -5.48
N ARG A 21 9.44 10.36 -5.21
CA ARG A 21 10.13 9.58 -6.24
C ARG A 21 9.96 8.09 -6.05
N MET A 22 9.78 7.40 -7.16
CA MET A 22 9.87 5.96 -7.27
C MET A 22 11.08 5.57 -8.12
N GLN A 23 11.80 4.53 -7.72
CA GLN A 23 12.99 4.05 -8.41
C GLN A 23 12.98 2.53 -8.50
N VAL A 24 13.53 1.98 -9.56
CA VAL A 24 13.80 0.55 -9.69
C VAL A 24 15.29 0.35 -9.54
N LEU A 25 15.69 -0.63 -8.74
CA LEU A 25 17.09 -0.96 -8.51
C LEU A 25 17.41 -2.34 -9.08
N ASN A 26 18.62 -2.49 -9.59
CA ASN A 26 19.21 -3.82 -9.82
C ASN A 26 19.74 -4.41 -8.50
N ARG A 27 20.35 -5.60 -8.56
CA ARG A 27 20.89 -6.27 -7.35
C ARG A 27 22.12 -5.58 -6.78
N GLU A 28 22.86 -4.89 -7.64
CA GLU A 28 24.02 -4.08 -7.31
C GLU A 28 23.64 -2.74 -6.65
N HIS A 29 22.33 -2.49 -6.48
CA HIS A 29 21.74 -1.26 -5.93
C HIS A 29 21.89 -0.04 -6.84
N ASP A 30 22.17 -0.25 -8.13
CA ASP A 30 22.13 0.82 -9.12
C ASP A 30 20.69 1.07 -9.55
N VAL A 31 20.37 2.36 -9.75
CA VAL A 31 19.07 2.79 -10.26
C VAL A 31 19.00 2.48 -11.76
N VAL A 32 18.05 1.63 -12.15
CA VAL A 32 17.81 1.26 -13.56
C VAL A 32 16.67 2.04 -14.21
N ALA A 33 15.71 2.52 -13.40
CA ALA A 33 14.63 3.39 -13.82
C ALA A 33 14.21 4.29 -12.65
N GLN A 34 13.70 5.47 -12.95
CA GLN A 34 13.17 6.39 -11.95
C GLN A 34 12.03 7.24 -12.51
N GLU A 35 11.10 7.60 -11.64
CA GLU A 35 10.01 8.54 -11.94
C GLU A 35 9.84 9.50 -10.77
N ASP A 36 9.82 10.80 -11.06
CA ASP A 36 9.50 11.84 -10.08
C ASP A 36 7.97 12.05 -10.05
N CYS A 37 7.40 11.98 -8.85
CA CYS A 37 5.96 12.13 -8.63
C CYS A 37 5.59 13.54 -8.17
N PRO A 38 4.43 14.06 -8.62
CA PRO A 38 3.98 15.41 -8.24
C PRO A 38 3.34 15.46 -6.84
N VAL A 39 3.40 14.37 -6.07
CA VAL A 39 2.83 14.25 -4.72
C VAL A 39 3.86 13.65 -3.77
N SER A 40 3.73 14.02 -2.50
CA SER A 40 4.51 13.44 -1.41
C SER A 40 3.86 12.15 -0.90
N PHE A 41 4.66 11.10 -0.74
CA PHE A 41 4.25 9.83 -0.15
C PHE A 41 4.62 9.71 1.34
N MET A 42 5.12 10.79 1.96
CA MET A 42 5.53 10.81 3.37
C MET A 42 4.34 10.77 4.33
N ASP A 43 3.23 11.41 3.93
CA ASP A 43 2.09 11.60 4.81
C ASP A 43 1.29 10.31 5.01
N LEU A 44 0.74 10.14 6.21
CA LEU A 44 -0.24 9.10 6.51
C LEU A 44 -1.46 9.25 5.58
N GLY A 45 -1.83 8.15 4.93
CA GLY A 45 -2.92 8.08 3.96
C GLY A 45 -2.59 8.58 2.55
N SER A 46 -1.36 9.04 2.27
CA SER A 46 -0.99 9.62 0.96
C SER A 46 -1.24 8.67 -0.20
N PHE A 47 -0.83 7.40 -0.10
CA PHE A 47 -1.06 6.42 -1.18
C PHE A 47 -2.54 6.16 -1.46
N ALA A 48 -3.39 6.14 -0.43
CA ALA A 48 -4.82 5.92 -0.60
C ALA A 48 -5.53 7.17 -1.14
N ARG A 49 -5.14 8.35 -0.65
CA ARG A 49 -5.71 9.64 -1.08
C ARG A 49 -5.33 9.98 -2.53
N ASP A 50 -4.06 9.75 -2.87
CA ASP A 50 -3.46 10.15 -4.14
C ASP A 50 -3.22 8.94 -5.07
N PHE A 51 -4.01 7.86 -4.90
CA PHE A 51 -3.83 6.56 -5.57
C PHE A 51 -3.66 6.69 -7.09
N ASN A 52 -4.52 7.45 -7.77
CA ASN A 52 -4.46 7.62 -9.22
C ASN A 52 -3.15 8.27 -9.70
N ILE A 53 -2.50 9.07 -8.84
CA ILE A 53 -1.21 9.70 -9.14
C ILE A 53 -0.09 8.69 -8.87
N ALA A 54 -0.15 7.98 -7.74
CA ALA A 54 0.81 6.91 -7.41
C ALA A 54 0.82 5.82 -8.49
N GLU A 55 -0.35 5.36 -8.92
CA GLU A 55 -0.51 4.38 -10.00
C GLU A 55 0.08 4.86 -11.31
N ARG A 56 -0.17 6.11 -11.69
CA ARG A 56 0.39 6.70 -12.92
C ARG A 56 1.91 6.75 -12.86
N CYS A 57 2.48 7.24 -11.76
CA CYS A 57 3.92 7.26 -11.56
C CYS A 57 4.52 5.86 -11.68
N PHE A 58 3.90 4.87 -11.02
CA PHE A 58 4.38 3.50 -11.07
C PHE A 58 4.32 2.94 -12.49
N ASN A 59 3.24 3.20 -13.23
CA ASN A 59 3.13 2.79 -14.63
C ASN A 59 4.21 3.43 -15.51
N GLN A 60 4.52 4.71 -15.31
CA GLN A 60 5.60 5.41 -16.02
C GLN A 60 6.98 4.84 -15.64
N LEU A 61 7.20 4.56 -14.37
CA LEU A 61 8.42 3.90 -13.88
C LEU A 61 8.62 2.55 -14.57
N MET A 62 7.56 1.72 -14.65
CA MET A 62 7.64 0.40 -15.28
C MET A 62 7.89 0.49 -16.78
N GLN A 63 7.37 1.52 -17.46
CA GLN A 63 7.69 1.78 -18.87
C GLN A 63 9.17 2.16 -19.08
N GLY A 64 9.81 2.77 -18.08
CA GLY A 64 11.22 3.14 -18.12
C GLY A 64 12.20 1.97 -17.93
N ILE A 65 11.71 0.80 -17.54
CA ILE A 65 12.54 -0.41 -17.41
C ILE A 65 12.70 -1.02 -18.80
N ASP A 66 13.85 -0.81 -19.43
CA ASP A 66 14.16 -1.25 -20.82
C ASP A 66 14.33 -2.78 -20.98
N CYS A 67 13.86 -3.56 -20.00
CA CYS A 67 14.04 -5.00 -19.92
C CYS A 67 12.72 -5.68 -19.59
N LYS A 68 12.20 -6.45 -20.55
CA LYS A 68 11.67 -7.81 -20.29
C LYS A 68 10.43 -7.96 -19.39
N TRP A 69 9.79 -6.87 -18.93
CA TRP A 69 8.54 -6.89 -18.15
C TRP A 69 7.46 -7.76 -18.80
N TYR A 70 7.41 -7.78 -20.12
CA TYR A 70 6.47 -8.57 -20.92
C TYR A 70 7.02 -9.91 -21.42
N GLU A 71 8.33 -10.14 -21.36
CA GLU A 71 8.96 -11.36 -21.90
C GLU A 71 9.02 -12.51 -20.88
N PHE A 72 8.92 -12.23 -19.58
CA PHE A 72 9.11 -13.22 -18.51
C PHE A 72 7.94 -13.25 -17.53
N GLY A 73 6.77 -13.71 -17.98
CA GLY A 73 5.63 -14.00 -17.10
C GLY A 73 5.14 -12.80 -16.28
N GLN A 74 4.27 -13.06 -15.30
CA GLN A 74 3.80 -12.03 -14.37
C GLN A 74 4.88 -11.77 -13.30
N PRO A 75 5.48 -10.57 -13.20
CA PRO A 75 6.62 -10.33 -12.33
C PRO A 75 6.26 -10.34 -10.85
N MET A 76 7.25 -10.69 -10.03
CA MET A 76 7.21 -10.47 -8.58
C MET A 76 7.78 -9.09 -8.29
N VAL A 77 7.06 -8.28 -7.51
CA VAL A 77 7.47 -6.91 -7.18
C VAL A 77 7.70 -6.77 -5.69
N PHE A 78 8.87 -6.30 -5.31
CA PHE A 78 9.22 -5.93 -3.94
C PHE A 78 9.30 -4.43 -3.82
N ILE A 79 8.38 -3.84 -3.05
CA ILE A 79 8.31 -2.40 -2.84
C ILE A 79 8.90 -2.09 -1.47
N GLN A 80 9.88 -1.20 -1.40
CA GLN A 80 10.46 -0.71 -0.15
C GLN A 80 10.13 0.77 0.05
N LEU A 81 9.56 1.11 1.20
CA LEU A 81 9.25 2.48 1.58
C LEU A 81 10.43 3.09 2.35
N ILE A 82 11.29 3.86 1.67
CA ILE A 82 12.59 4.29 2.22
C ILE A 82 12.48 5.28 3.37
N ASN A 83 11.39 6.05 3.41
CA ASN A 83 11.20 7.08 4.41
C ASN A 83 10.11 6.75 5.44
N ARG A 84 9.54 5.54 5.42
CA ARG A 84 8.42 5.16 6.30
C ARG A 84 8.71 3.87 7.06
N SER A 85 8.37 3.87 8.35
CA SER A 85 8.33 2.65 9.15
C SER A 85 6.93 2.02 9.12
N ASP A 86 6.82 0.77 9.56
CA ASP A 86 5.57 0.03 9.76
C ASP A 86 4.45 0.83 10.48
N GLN A 87 4.78 1.53 11.57
CA GLN A 87 3.85 2.32 12.38
C GLN A 87 3.23 3.49 11.61
N GLN A 88 3.84 3.87 10.50
CA GLN A 88 3.41 4.97 9.67
C GLN A 88 2.60 4.48 8.47
N VAL A 89 2.31 3.19 8.29
CA VAL A 89 1.53 2.68 7.15
C VAL A 89 0.23 2.04 7.64
N THR A 90 -0.91 2.51 7.14
CA THR A 90 -2.20 1.88 7.45
C THR A 90 -2.46 0.66 6.56
N ALA A 91 -3.37 -0.22 6.98
CA ALA A 91 -3.80 -1.37 6.15
C ALA A 91 -4.39 -0.92 4.80
N LEU A 92 -5.11 0.21 4.78
CA LEU A 92 -5.65 0.78 3.55
C LEU A 92 -4.54 1.30 2.62
N GLU A 93 -3.52 1.96 3.16
CA GLU A 93 -2.35 2.37 2.38
C GLU A 93 -1.56 1.17 1.87
N LEU A 94 -1.36 0.15 2.69
CA LEU A 94 -0.69 -1.08 2.26
C LEU A 94 -1.45 -1.72 1.09
N GLN A 95 -2.78 -1.75 1.16
CA GLN A 95 -3.62 -2.24 0.06
C GLN A 95 -3.47 -1.38 -1.19
N ALA A 96 -3.52 -0.05 -1.07
CA ALA A 96 -3.32 0.87 -2.20
C ALA A 96 -1.95 0.67 -2.87
N ILE A 97 -0.88 0.50 -2.10
CA ILE A 97 0.47 0.23 -2.62
C ILE A 97 0.51 -1.11 -3.37
N LYS A 98 -0.15 -2.15 -2.85
CA LYS A 98 -0.22 -3.46 -3.50
C LYS A 98 -1.03 -3.40 -4.79
N GLU A 99 -2.19 -2.77 -4.77
CA GLU A 99 -3.09 -2.63 -5.93
C GLU A 99 -2.43 -1.89 -7.08
N MET A 100 -1.64 -0.85 -6.79
CA MET A 100 -0.84 -0.16 -7.80
C MET A 100 0.07 -1.10 -8.60
N ALA A 101 0.80 -2.00 -7.94
CA ALA A 101 1.68 -2.95 -8.63
C ALA A 101 0.92 -4.12 -9.28
N LEU A 102 -0.13 -4.62 -8.62
CA LEU A 102 -1.01 -5.66 -9.18
C LEU A 102 -1.71 -5.17 -10.46
N GLY A 103 -2.17 -3.92 -10.47
CA GLY A 103 -2.76 -3.25 -11.64
C GLY A 103 -1.79 -3.14 -12.83
N ASN A 104 -0.48 -3.29 -12.61
CA ASN A 104 0.53 -3.32 -13.66
C ASN A 104 0.88 -4.75 -14.15
N ASN A 105 0.13 -5.78 -13.75
CA ASN A 105 0.37 -7.21 -14.01
C ASN A 105 1.39 -7.92 -13.09
N ALA A 106 1.73 -7.35 -11.94
CA ALA A 106 2.47 -8.11 -10.94
C ALA A 106 1.64 -9.32 -10.46
N HIS A 107 2.26 -10.49 -10.31
CA HIS A 107 1.60 -11.68 -9.73
C HIS A 107 1.67 -11.67 -8.20
N LEU A 108 2.79 -11.23 -7.65
CA LEU A 108 3.02 -11.16 -6.22
C LEU A 108 3.65 -9.81 -5.87
N VAL A 109 3.11 -9.17 -4.84
CA VAL A 109 3.62 -7.90 -4.33
C VAL A 109 3.87 -8.01 -2.83
N ASN A 110 5.11 -7.82 -2.43
CA ASN A 110 5.49 -7.65 -1.03
C ASN A 110 5.95 -6.23 -0.80
N VAL A 111 5.50 -5.63 0.30
CA VAL A 111 5.86 -4.27 0.69
C VAL A 111 6.69 -4.35 1.96
N TYR A 112 7.76 -3.57 2.00
CA TYR A 112 8.72 -3.52 3.08
C TYR A 112 8.84 -2.09 3.57
N ASP A 113 9.13 -1.93 4.85
CA ASP A 113 9.45 -0.63 5.44
C ASP A 113 10.90 -0.19 5.15
N LYS A 114 11.29 0.95 5.72
CA LYS A 114 12.64 1.51 5.59
C LYS A 114 13.75 0.57 6.10
N ASP A 115 13.44 -0.30 7.07
CA ASP A 115 14.38 -1.21 7.69
C ASP A 115 14.43 -2.56 6.93
N GLY A 116 13.53 -2.75 5.95
CA GLY A 116 13.44 -3.95 5.13
C GLY A 116 12.58 -5.04 5.78
N GLU A 117 11.77 -4.70 6.78
CA GLU A 117 10.80 -5.61 7.38
C GLU A 117 9.51 -5.64 6.57
N ALA A 118 8.92 -6.83 6.44
CA ALA A 118 7.72 -7.01 5.63
C ALA A 118 6.50 -6.39 6.32
N LEU A 119 5.73 -5.62 5.55
CA LEU A 119 4.47 -5.04 5.99
C LEU A 119 3.34 -6.02 5.74
N GLU A 120 2.82 -6.60 6.83
CA GLU A 120 1.70 -7.54 6.79
C GLU A 120 0.41 -6.89 7.30
N PRO A 121 -0.76 -7.13 6.67
CA PRO A 121 -2.02 -6.52 7.08
C PRO A 121 -2.36 -6.75 8.56
N ASP A 122 -1.98 -7.92 9.09
CA ASP A 122 -2.33 -8.37 10.44
C ASP A 122 -1.49 -7.70 11.54
N THR A 123 -0.34 -7.11 11.17
CA THR A 123 0.56 -6.42 12.11
C THR A 123 0.36 -4.91 12.09
N LEU A 124 -0.30 -4.36 11.07
CA LEU A 124 -0.57 -2.94 10.96
C LEU A 124 -1.71 -2.49 11.88
N LYS A 125 -1.57 -1.28 12.45
CA LYS A 125 -2.64 -0.66 13.26
C LYS A 125 -3.90 -0.50 12.41
N ASN A 126 -4.88 -1.34 12.70
CA ASN A 126 -6.19 -1.28 12.08
C ASN A 126 -6.97 -0.06 12.62
N ASP A 127 -6.79 1.10 11.98
CA ASP A 127 -7.50 2.34 12.34
C ASP A 127 -9.02 2.23 12.12
N HIS A 128 -9.44 1.25 11.30
CA HIS A 128 -10.85 0.93 11.02
C HIS A 128 -11.62 0.42 12.26
N SER A 129 -10.93 -0.12 13.27
CA SER A 129 -11.54 -0.68 14.48
C SER A 129 -12.26 0.37 15.33
N ARG A 130 -11.76 1.61 15.40
CA ARG A 130 -12.40 2.66 16.22
C ARG A 130 -13.62 3.25 15.53
N PHE A 131 -13.53 3.54 14.24
CA PHE A 131 -14.63 4.13 13.49
C PHE A 131 -15.82 3.16 13.37
N LEU A 132 -15.57 1.88 13.04
CA LEU A 132 -16.62 0.86 12.94
C LEU A 132 -17.32 0.62 14.30
N LYS A 133 -16.57 0.58 15.40
CA LYS A 133 -17.16 0.47 16.75
C LYS A 133 -18.03 1.67 17.10
N LEU A 134 -17.62 2.88 16.72
CA LEU A 134 -18.40 4.10 16.97
C LEU A 134 -19.70 4.10 16.15
N LEU A 135 -19.64 3.64 14.91
CA LEU A 135 -20.79 3.53 14.01
C LEU A 135 -21.80 2.48 14.49
N CYS A 136 -21.33 1.31 14.93
CA CYS A 136 -22.20 0.30 15.53
C CYS A 136 -22.87 0.81 16.83
N LEU A 137 -22.14 1.53 17.68
CA LEU A 137 -22.70 2.12 18.91
C LEU A 137 -23.78 3.17 18.62
N THR A 138 -23.55 4.04 17.63
CA THR A 138 -24.55 5.04 17.23
C THR A 138 -25.78 4.39 16.61
N LEU A 139 -25.61 3.35 15.80
CA LEU A 139 -26.72 2.64 15.17
C LEU A 139 -27.57 1.89 16.21
N VAL A 140 -26.94 1.24 17.19
CA VAL A 140 -27.65 0.63 18.35
C VAL A 140 -28.40 1.69 19.15
N PHE A 141 -27.80 2.86 19.40
CA PHE A 141 -28.46 3.94 20.13
C PHE A 141 -29.67 4.49 19.38
N VAL A 142 -29.57 4.71 18.07
CA VAL A 142 -30.70 5.16 17.23
C VAL A 142 -31.83 4.13 17.24
N VAL A 143 -31.53 2.84 17.09
CA VAL A 143 -32.54 1.77 17.16
C VAL A 143 -33.21 1.73 18.54
N ALA A 144 -32.45 1.86 19.62
CA ALA A 144 -32.99 1.89 20.98
C ALA A 144 -33.92 3.10 21.20
N VAL A 145 -33.54 4.29 20.72
CA VAL A 145 -34.38 5.50 20.81
C VAL A 145 -35.66 5.35 20.00
N VAL A 146 -35.57 4.81 18.78
CA VAL A 146 -36.74 4.57 17.92
C VAL A 146 -37.71 3.57 18.57
N LEU A 147 -37.20 2.47 19.15
CA LEU A 147 -38.01 1.49 19.88
C LEU A 147 -38.63 2.07 21.15
N LEU A 148 -37.91 2.93 21.89
CA LEU A 148 -38.45 3.64 23.06
C LEU A 148 -39.53 4.67 22.67
N SER A 149 -39.38 5.34 21.52
CA SER A 149 -40.38 6.27 21.01
C SER A 149 -41.63 5.60 20.41
N HIS A 150 -41.52 4.34 19.98
CA HIS A 150 -42.66 3.54 19.48
C HIS A 150 -43.24 2.57 20.53
N GLY A 151 -42.63 2.45 21.72
CA GLY A 151 -43.08 1.57 22.81
C GLY A 151 -43.95 2.24 23.87
N LEU A 152 -44.34 3.50 23.68
CA LEU A 152 -45.22 4.26 24.59
C LEU A 152 -46.53 4.63 23.88
N GLU A 153 -47.27 3.65 23.37
CA GLU A 153 -48.73 3.77 23.29
C GLU A 153 -49.33 3.01 24.48
N PRO A 154 -49.84 3.72 25.51
CA PRO A 154 -50.56 3.08 26.60
C PRO A 154 -51.95 2.67 26.08
N SER A 155 -52.15 1.37 25.89
CA SER A 155 -53.49 0.75 25.84
C SER A 155 -53.93 0.35 27.24
#